data_AF-A0A8S3ECY1-F1
#
_entry.id   AF-A0A8S3ECY1-F1
#
_cell.length_a   1.000
_cell.length_b   1.000
_cell.length_c   1.000
_cell.angle_alpha   90.00
_cell.angle_beta   90.00
_cell.angle_gamma   90.00
#
_symmetry.space_group_name_H-M   'P 1'
#
loop_
_entity.id
_entity.type
_entity.pdbx_description
1 polymer ?
#
loop_
_entity_poly.entity_id
_entity_poly.type
_entity_poly.pdbx_seq_one_letter_code
_entity_poly.pdbx_strand_id
1 'polypeptide(L)'
;ELASKYQCLVCNSYLKFPIQFEDCGHHVCSICLPDVMRITSRCPACQQPLSRDRMVNDKTLQREIQSLNVSCSKKDKGCNWNGILSDFSDHIENCGFIIIECANGCGVKCERRLTLQHQSDECAKRKVVCEFCKMSIVLEDEIPHLNACPDFIVPCPNQCSNQEFKRGQMQHHLDHECSKQLLSCPFVDCGCEYRSERSLISKHIKESPGLHLNVAGKTIAVQNKLLQAFEERLHEQKKWIEVLAKKVNALEKTYGAQYIWRIDHYQEHLQDARSSKKTTVFSPPFLTSRHGYRLALAICLDGDG
;
A
#
# COMPACT_ATOMS: atom_id res chain seq x y z
N GLU A 1 -40.52 15.42 -37.70
CA GLU A 1 -40.92 14.00 -37.80
C GLU A 1 -39.89 13.26 -38.65
N LEU A 2 -39.48 12.05 -38.26
CA LEU A 2 -38.53 11.26 -39.04
C LEU A 2 -39.29 10.60 -40.20
N ALA A 3 -38.80 10.77 -41.43
CA ALA A 3 -39.42 10.11 -42.58
C ALA A 3 -39.38 8.58 -42.42
N SER A 4 -40.47 7.89 -42.80
CA SER A 4 -40.61 6.43 -42.68
C SER A 4 -39.43 5.64 -43.28
N LYS A 5 -38.79 6.17 -44.33
CA LYS A 5 -37.58 5.60 -44.95
C LYS A 5 -36.33 5.51 -44.05
N TYR A 6 -36.27 6.26 -42.96
CA TYR A 6 -35.14 6.21 -42.01
C TYR A 6 -35.43 5.40 -40.76
N GLN A 7 -36.62 4.79 -40.66
CA GLN A 7 -37.06 4.06 -39.49
C GLN A 7 -36.70 2.57 -39.59
N CYS A 8 -36.18 2.01 -38.51
CA CYS A 8 -35.88 0.59 -38.40
C CYS A 8 -37.16 -0.20 -38.11
N LEU A 9 -37.38 -1.26 -38.88
CA LEU A 9 -38.55 -2.14 -38.78
C LEU A 9 -38.62 -2.98 -37.49
N VAL A 10 -37.53 -3.01 -36.71
CA VAL A 10 -37.42 -3.82 -35.49
C VAL A 10 -37.52 -2.96 -34.23
N CYS A 11 -36.65 -1.96 -34.11
CA CYS A 11 -36.61 -1.10 -32.92
C CYS A 11 -37.48 0.15 -33.03
N ASN A 12 -38.13 0.38 -34.18
CA ASN A 12 -38.95 1.57 -34.49
C ASN A 12 -38.23 2.91 -34.29
N SER A 13 -36.91 2.90 -34.11
CA SER A 13 -36.04 4.08 -34.02
C SER A 13 -35.40 4.36 -35.38
N TYR A 14 -34.55 5.39 -35.47
CA TYR A 14 -33.80 5.64 -36.70
C TYR A 14 -32.78 4.51 -36.97
N LEU A 15 -32.48 4.26 -38.24
CA LEU A 15 -31.54 3.23 -38.66
C LEU A 15 -30.10 3.59 -38.23
N LYS A 16 -29.52 2.81 -37.31
CA LYS A 16 -28.10 2.86 -36.93
C LYS A 16 -27.32 1.83 -37.73
N PHE A 17 -26.39 2.29 -38.56
CA PHE A 17 -25.64 1.45 -39.51
C PHE A 17 -26.60 0.55 -40.33
N PRO A 18 -27.38 1.14 -41.26
CA PRO A 18 -28.44 0.44 -41.99
C PRO A 18 -27.89 -0.74 -42.79
N ILE A 19 -28.51 -1.90 -42.59
CA ILE A 19 -28.30 -3.12 -43.38
C ILE A 19 -29.47 -3.25 -44.34
N GLN A 20 -29.20 -3.27 -45.64
CA GLN A 20 -30.19 -3.51 -46.68
C GLN A 20 -30.24 -5.00 -47.02
N PHE A 21 -31.46 -5.55 -47.10
CA PHE A 21 -31.69 -6.88 -47.65
C PHE A 21 -31.81 -6.77 -49.17
N GLU A 22 -30.91 -7.41 -49.92
CA GLU A 22 -30.89 -7.28 -51.39
C GLU A 22 -32.17 -7.82 -52.04
N ASP A 23 -32.72 -8.91 -51.48
CA ASP A 23 -33.88 -9.61 -52.01
C ASP A 23 -35.21 -8.81 -51.90
N CYS A 24 -35.27 -7.79 -51.03
CA CYS A 24 -36.51 -7.03 -50.82
C CYS A 24 -36.35 -5.53 -50.57
N GLY A 25 -35.11 -5.03 -50.52
CA GLY A 25 -34.78 -3.61 -50.37
C GLY A 25 -35.05 -3.01 -48.99
N HIS A 26 -35.57 -3.77 -48.01
CA HIS A 26 -35.86 -3.27 -46.66
C HIS A 26 -34.60 -3.16 -45.80
N HIS A 27 -34.63 -2.23 -44.84
CA HIS A 27 -33.49 -1.95 -43.96
C HIS A 27 -33.76 -2.28 -42.49
N VAL A 28 -32.72 -2.73 -41.80
CA VAL A 28 -32.68 -2.88 -40.34
C VAL A 28 -31.38 -2.31 -39.79
N CYS A 29 -31.34 -1.98 -38.49
CA CYS A 29 -30.08 -1.61 -37.84
C CYS A 29 -29.13 -2.81 -37.81
N SER A 30 -27.82 -2.56 -37.90
CA SER A 30 -26.78 -3.59 -37.70
C SER A 30 -26.95 -4.35 -36.38
N ILE A 31 -27.36 -3.66 -35.31
CA ILE A 31 -27.63 -4.27 -33.99
C ILE A 31 -28.92 -5.10 -33.92
N CYS A 32 -29.89 -4.83 -34.80
CA CYS A 32 -31.17 -5.53 -34.83
C CYS A 32 -31.15 -6.76 -35.73
N LEU A 33 -30.21 -6.80 -36.69
CA LEU A 33 -30.06 -7.91 -37.63
C LEU A 33 -29.89 -9.29 -36.94
N PRO A 34 -29.04 -9.46 -35.90
CA PRO A 34 -28.84 -10.77 -35.28
C PRO A 34 -30.14 -11.38 -34.73
N ASP A 35 -31.02 -10.57 -34.14
CA ASP A 35 -32.29 -11.04 -33.60
C ASP A 35 -33.27 -11.45 -34.71
N VAL A 36 -33.34 -10.69 -35.80
CA VAL A 36 -34.16 -11.04 -36.97
C VAL A 36 -33.75 -12.40 -37.54
N MET A 37 -32.44 -12.61 -37.70
CA MET A 37 -31.86 -13.84 -38.24
C MET A 37 -31.96 -15.03 -37.29
N ARG A 38 -32.07 -14.80 -35.98
CA ARG A 38 -32.25 -15.87 -35.00
C ARG A 38 -33.71 -16.31 -34.88
N ILE A 39 -34.64 -15.36 -34.89
CA ILE A 39 -36.05 -15.63 -34.56
C ILE A 39 -36.84 -16.07 -35.78
N THR A 40 -36.71 -15.34 -36.89
CA THR A 40 -37.59 -15.53 -38.06
C THR A 40 -36.84 -15.91 -39.32
N SER A 41 -35.58 -15.50 -39.46
CA SER A 41 -34.80 -15.61 -40.71
C SER A 41 -35.56 -15.08 -41.93
N ARG A 42 -36.47 -14.13 -41.70
CA ARG A 42 -37.37 -13.56 -42.68
C ARG A 42 -37.44 -12.05 -42.49
N CYS A 43 -37.66 -11.33 -43.57
CA CYS A 43 -37.83 -9.88 -43.50
C CYS A 43 -39.04 -9.53 -42.62
N PRO A 44 -38.90 -8.68 -41.58
CA PRO A 44 -40.00 -8.29 -40.71
C PRO A 44 -41.15 -7.57 -41.42
N ALA A 45 -40.89 -6.94 -42.58
CA ALA A 45 -41.89 -6.22 -43.35
C ALA A 45 -42.63 -7.12 -44.37
N CYS A 46 -41.90 -7.91 -45.16
CA CYS A 46 -42.47 -8.67 -46.29
C CYS A 46 -42.37 -10.19 -46.18
N GLN A 47 -41.84 -10.72 -45.06
CA GLN A 47 -41.69 -12.15 -44.76
C GLN A 47 -40.82 -12.96 -45.75
N GLN A 48 -40.12 -12.28 -46.66
CA GLN A 48 -39.18 -12.89 -47.60
C GLN A 48 -38.03 -13.59 -46.84
N PRO A 49 -37.64 -14.82 -47.22
CA PRO A 49 -36.50 -15.51 -46.62
C PRO A 49 -35.22 -14.68 -46.76
N LEU A 50 -34.45 -14.57 -45.69
CA LEU A 50 -33.20 -13.81 -45.67
C LEU A 50 -31.99 -14.74 -45.74
N SER A 51 -31.06 -14.45 -46.65
CA SER A 51 -29.75 -15.13 -46.70
C SER A 51 -28.66 -14.23 -46.15
N ARG A 52 -27.68 -14.82 -45.44
CA ARG A 52 -26.54 -14.09 -44.86
C ARG A 52 -25.64 -13.45 -45.93
N ASP A 53 -25.59 -14.05 -47.10
CA ASP A 53 -24.72 -13.61 -48.21
C ASP A 53 -25.35 -12.49 -49.06
N ARG A 54 -26.63 -12.16 -48.82
CA ARG A 54 -27.42 -11.16 -49.58
C ARG A 54 -27.85 -9.99 -48.72
N MET A 55 -26.88 -9.45 -47.97
CA MET A 55 -27.06 -8.33 -47.05
C MET A 55 -25.89 -7.37 -47.19
N VAL A 56 -26.20 -6.09 -47.33
CA VAL A 56 -25.20 -5.05 -47.58
C VAL A 56 -25.35 -3.89 -46.62
N ASN A 57 -24.22 -3.37 -46.17
CA ASN A 57 -24.17 -2.11 -45.40
C ASN A 57 -24.47 -0.95 -46.34
N ASP A 58 -25.62 -0.30 -46.16
CA ASP A 58 -26.04 0.81 -47.00
C ASP A 58 -25.32 2.11 -46.56
N LYS A 59 -24.09 2.29 -47.07
CA LYS A 59 -23.27 3.46 -46.78
C LYS A 59 -23.88 4.76 -47.30
N THR A 60 -24.74 4.70 -48.32
CA THR A 60 -25.37 5.88 -48.91
C THR A 60 -26.48 6.37 -47.99
N LEU A 61 -27.38 5.48 -47.59
CA LEU A 61 -28.43 5.78 -46.62
C LEU A 61 -27.84 6.18 -45.26
N GLN A 62 -26.73 5.57 -44.84
CA GLN A 62 -26.03 5.97 -43.62
C GLN A 62 -25.56 7.44 -43.67
N ARG A 63 -24.95 7.89 -44.78
CA ARG A 63 -24.52 9.29 -44.94
C ARG A 63 -25.72 10.23 -44.98
N GLU A 64 -26.80 9.83 -45.66
CA GLU A 64 -28.04 10.60 -45.71
C GLU A 64 -28.62 10.81 -44.30
N ILE A 65 -28.71 9.74 -43.50
CA ILE A 65 -29.17 9.81 -42.10
C ILE A 65 -28.25 10.70 -41.25
N GLN A 66 -26.93 10.61 -41.43
CA GLN A 66 -25.97 11.44 -40.70
C GLN A 66 -26.06 12.93 -41.06
N SER A 67 -26.52 13.26 -42.27
CA SER A 67 -26.72 14.64 -42.74
C SER A 67 -28.06 15.25 -42.33
N LEU A 68 -28.93 14.50 -41.64
CA LEU A 68 -30.23 15.00 -41.21
C LEU A 68 -30.06 16.11 -40.16
N ASN A 69 -30.75 17.23 -40.37
CA ASN A 69 -30.81 18.29 -39.38
C ASN A 69 -31.66 17.85 -38.17
N VAL A 70 -31.05 17.92 -36.99
CA VAL A 70 -31.64 17.57 -35.71
C VAL A 70 -31.47 18.73 -34.72
N SER A 71 -32.40 18.81 -33.77
CA SER A 71 -32.33 19.76 -32.67
C SER A 71 -32.00 19.05 -31.36
N CYS A 72 -31.35 19.75 -30.42
CA CYS A 72 -31.05 19.19 -29.12
C CYS A 72 -32.32 18.72 -28.38
N SER A 73 -32.25 17.56 -27.70
CA SER A 73 -33.33 17.06 -26.84
C SER A 73 -33.63 17.95 -25.63
N LYS A 74 -32.75 18.91 -25.32
CA LYS A 74 -32.90 19.90 -24.26
C LYS A 74 -33.34 21.28 -24.76
N LYS A 75 -33.93 21.35 -25.96
CA LYS A 75 -34.48 22.58 -26.51
C LYS A 75 -35.51 23.23 -25.59
N ASP A 76 -36.36 22.43 -24.95
CA ASP A 76 -37.37 22.92 -23.99
C ASP A 76 -36.76 23.55 -22.73
N LYS A 77 -35.50 23.21 -22.42
CA LYS A 77 -34.73 23.81 -21.31
C LYS A 77 -33.88 25.00 -21.72
N GLY A 78 -33.90 25.39 -23.01
CA GLY A 78 -33.17 26.54 -23.53
C GLY A 78 -31.93 26.20 -24.37
N CYS A 79 -31.69 24.93 -24.72
CA CYS A 79 -30.62 24.59 -25.66
C CYS A 79 -31.02 24.95 -27.09
N ASN A 80 -30.34 25.94 -27.69
CA ASN A 80 -30.66 26.41 -29.04
C ASN A 80 -29.88 25.68 -30.15
N TRP A 81 -29.16 24.61 -29.83
CA TRP A 81 -28.36 23.88 -30.81
C TRP A 81 -29.25 23.14 -31.82
N ASN A 82 -28.98 23.40 -33.09
CA ASN A 82 -29.51 22.66 -34.23
C ASN A 82 -28.34 22.43 -35.20
N GLY A 83 -28.24 21.22 -35.75
CA GLY A 83 -27.15 20.84 -36.65
C GLY A 83 -27.39 19.47 -37.26
N ILE A 84 -26.41 18.96 -38.00
CA ILE A 84 -26.51 17.62 -38.59
C ILE A 84 -26.31 16.53 -37.53
N LEU A 85 -26.90 15.35 -37.76
CA LEU A 85 -26.86 14.23 -36.82
C LEU A 85 -25.43 13.74 -36.51
N SER A 86 -24.49 13.85 -37.46
CA SER A 86 -23.08 13.52 -37.21
C SER A 86 -22.47 14.33 -36.06
N ASP A 87 -22.85 15.60 -35.95
CA ASP A 87 -22.27 16.55 -34.99
C ASP A 87 -23.02 16.52 -33.65
N PHE A 88 -24.14 15.78 -33.58
CA PHE A 88 -24.96 15.67 -32.39
C PHE A 88 -24.20 15.03 -31.22
N SER A 89 -23.30 14.07 -31.50
CA SER A 89 -22.48 13.43 -30.46
C SER A 89 -21.59 14.46 -29.76
N ASP A 90 -20.83 15.22 -30.55
CA ASP A 90 -19.92 16.27 -30.06
C ASP A 90 -20.68 17.37 -29.31
N HIS A 91 -21.89 17.70 -29.79
CA HIS A 91 -22.77 18.63 -29.09
C HIS A 91 -23.17 18.10 -27.70
N ILE A 92 -23.65 16.85 -27.60
CA ILE A 92 -24.14 16.30 -26.33
C ILE A 92 -23.01 16.22 -25.28
N GLU A 93 -21.79 15.92 -25.70
CA GLU A 93 -20.62 15.93 -24.81
C GLU A 93 -20.37 17.31 -24.19
N ASN A 94 -20.64 18.39 -24.93
CA ASN A 94 -20.40 19.77 -24.51
C ASN A 94 -21.67 20.54 -24.10
N CYS A 95 -22.84 19.92 -24.20
CA CYS A 95 -24.10 20.61 -24.00
C CYS A 95 -24.26 21.08 -22.54
N GLY A 96 -24.41 22.38 -22.34
CA GLY A 96 -24.57 22.95 -20.99
C GLY A 96 -25.85 22.52 -20.26
N PHE A 97 -26.86 22.07 -21.00
CA PHE A 97 -28.21 21.75 -20.50
C PHE A 97 -28.43 20.26 -20.20
N ILE A 98 -27.45 19.40 -20.50
CA ILE A 98 -27.53 18.01 -20.08
C ILE A 98 -27.24 17.90 -18.59
N ILE A 99 -27.93 16.95 -17.95
CA ILE A 99 -27.76 16.69 -16.52
C ILE A 99 -26.60 15.72 -16.37
N ILE A 100 -25.62 16.11 -15.57
CA ILE A 100 -24.46 15.29 -15.23
C ILE A 100 -24.36 15.11 -13.71
N GLU A 101 -23.67 14.05 -13.31
CA GLU A 101 -23.32 13.82 -11.91
C GLU A 101 -22.09 14.65 -11.54
N CYS A 102 -22.07 15.16 -10.31
CA CYS A 102 -20.94 15.94 -9.81
C CYS A 102 -19.65 15.11 -9.78
N ALA A 103 -18.57 15.64 -10.36
CA ALA A 103 -17.27 14.99 -10.40
C ALA A 103 -16.64 14.73 -9.01
N ASN A 104 -17.07 15.47 -7.97
CA ASN A 104 -16.65 15.24 -6.59
C ASN A 104 -17.34 14.03 -5.94
N GLY A 105 -18.24 13.34 -6.64
CA GLY A 105 -18.92 12.14 -6.12
C GLY A 105 -19.86 12.43 -4.94
N CYS A 106 -20.47 13.61 -4.89
CA CYS A 106 -21.45 13.98 -3.86
C CYS A 106 -22.86 13.43 -4.12
N GLY A 107 -23.11 12.81 -5.28
CA GLY A 107 -24.41 12.25 -5.68
C GLY A 107 -25.40 13.26 -6.28
N VAL A 108 -25.09 14.56 -6.26
CA VAL A 108 -25.94 15.60 -6.88
C VAL A 108 -25.86 15.53 -8.41
N LYS A 109 -27.03 15.64 -9.04
CA LYS A 109 -27.20 15.73 -10.50
C LYS A 109 -27.65 17.13 -10.88
N CYS A 110 -26.88 17.83 -11.71
CA CYS A 110 -27.17 19.20 -12.13
C CYS A 110 -26.84 19.43 -13.61
N GLU A 111 -27.30 20.54 -14.17
CA GLU A 111 -26.95 20.92 -15.54
C GLU A 111 -25.44 21.18 -15.65
N ARG A 112 -24.81 20.70 -16.72
CA ARG A 112 -23.35 20.83 -16.95
C ARG A 112 -22.85 22.27 -16.75
N ARG A 113 -23.62 23.26 -17.20
CA ARG A 113 -23.27 24.70 -17.06
C ARG A 113 -23.23 25.18 -15.60
N LEU A 114 -23.98 24.54 -14.70
CA LEU A 114 -24.06 24.87 -13.28
C LEU A 114 -23.10 24.04 -12.43
N THR A 115 -22.45 23.03 -13.02
CA THR A 115 -21.58 22.10 -12.28
C THR A 115 -20.39 22.81 -11.63
N LEU A 116 -19.82 23.83 -12.28
CA LEU A 116 -18.71 24.59 -11.70
C LEU A 116 -19.14 25.36 -10.44
N GLN A 117 -20.27 26.07 -10.50
CA GLN A 117 -20.83 26.81 -9.37
C GLN A 117 -21.19 25.85 -8.22
N HIS A 118 -21.83 24.72 -8.54
CA HIS A 118 -22.09 23.68 -7.56
C HIS A 118 -20.79 23.22 -6.88
N GLN A 119 -19.74 22.91 -7.66
CA GLN A 119 -18.47 22.40 -7.14
C GLN A 119 -17.74 23.41 -6.24
N SER A 120 -17.85 24.71 -6.52
CA SER A 120 -17.19 25.75 -5.72
C SER A 120 -17.99 26.12 -4.47
N ASP A 121 -19.31 26.28 -4.58
CA ASP A 121 -20.07 27.04 -3.56
C ASP A 121 -21.05 26.16 -2.77
N GLU A 122 -21.47 25.02 -3.32
CA GLU A 122 -22.57 24.21 -2.76
C GLU A 122 -22.16 22.78 -2.40
N CYS A 123 -21.16 22.24 -3.09
CA CYS A 123 -20.80 20.83 -2.99
C CYS A 123 -20.24 20.51 -1.60
N ALA A 124 -20.91 19.62 -0.86
CA ALA A 124 -20.42 19.12 0.43
C ALA A 124 -19.07 18.41 0.33
N LYS A 125 -18.72 17.91 -0.86
CA LYS A 125 -17.43 17.27 -1.15
C LYS A 125 -16.42 18.22 -1.82
N ARG A 126 -16.67 19.54 -1.78
CA ARG A 126 -15.68 20.53 -2.25
C ARG A 126 -14.45 20.52 -1.36
N LYS A 127 -13.32 20.93 -1.93
CA LYS A 127 -12.08 21.11 -1.17
C LYS A 127 -12.07 22.50 -0.54
N VAL A 128 -11.81 22.56 0.76
CA VAL A 128 -11.59 23.79 1.53
C VAL A 128 -10.20 23.75 2.16
N VAL A 129 -9.68 24.91 2.56
CA VAL A 129 -8.38 25.02 3.23
C VAL A 129 -8.63 25.27 4.71
N CYS A 130 -8.07 24.41 5.57
CA CYS A 130 -8.16 24.61 7.02
C CYS A 130 -7.49 25.93 7.43
N GLU A 131 -8.20 26.75 8.21
CA GLU A 131 -7.69 28.05 8.65
C GLU A 131 -6.50 27.93 9.62
N PHE A 132 -6.38 26.80 10.34
CA PHE A 132 -5.36 26.55 11.35
C PHE A 132 -4.08 25.95 10.76
N CYS A 133 -4.18 24.78 10.11
CA CYS A 133 -3.02 24.05 9.58
C CYS A 133 -2.76 24.27 8.09
N LYS A 134 -3.62 25.02 7.39
CA LYS A 134 -3.52 25.33 5.95
C LYS A 134 -3.58 24.10 5.02
N MET A 135 -3.96 22.93 5.53
CA MET A 135 -4.17 21.75 4.70
C MET A 135 -5.45 21.85 3.87
N SER A 136 -5.41 21.35 2.64
CA SER A 136 -6.61 21.14 1.84
C SER A 136 -7.35 19.89 2.33
N ILE A 137 -8.61 20.06 2.70
CA ILE A 137 -9.52 19.03 3.21
C ILE A 137 -10.85 19.07 2.45
N VAL A 138 -11.66 18.02 2.58
CA VAL A 138 -13.03 18.00 2.06
C VAL A 138 -13.96 18.66 3.08
N LEU A 139 -14.93 19.48 2.63
CA LEU A 139 -15.84 20.21 3.53
C LEU A 139 -16.62 19.26 4.46
N GLU A 140 -17.13 18.13 3.95
CA GLU A 140 -17.78 17.09 4.75
C GLU A 140 -16.91 16.60 5.93
N ASP A 141 -15.58 16.61 5.76
CA ASP A 141 -14.59 16.20 6.75
C ASP A 141 -14.05 17.36 7.61
N GLU A 142 -14.60 18.57 7.48
CA GLU A 142 -14.11 19.75 8.20
C GLU A 142 -14.19 19.59 9.72
N ILE A 143 -15.34 19.16 10.25
CA ILE A 143 -15.52 18.97 11.70
C ILE A 143 -14.59 17.86 12.24
N PRO A 144 -14.54 16.65 11.64
CA PRO A 144 -13.56 15.62 12.02
C PRO A 144 -12.12 16.14 11.98
N HIS A 145 -11.77 16.92 10.96
CA HIS A 145 -10.45 17.53 10.86
C HIS A 145 -10.18 18.51 12.00
N LEU A 146 -11.06 19.48 12.28
CA LEU A 146 -10.87 20.47 13.34
C LEU A 146 -10.72 19.82 14.72
N ASN A 147 -11.45 18.73 14.98
CA ASN A 147 -11.33 17.95 16.20
C ASN A 147 -9.97 17.24 16.36
N ALA A 148 -9.25 16.97 15.27
CA ALA A 148 -7.95 16.32 15.26
C ALA A 148 -6.79 17.24 14.83
N CYS A 149 -7.09 18.46 14.39
CA CYS A 149 -6.13 19.34 13.74
C CYS A 149 -5.02 19.74 14.73
N PRO A 150 -3.74 19.56 14.37
CA PRO A 150 -2.61 19.83 15.27
C PRO A 150 -2.43 21.32 15.56
N ASP A 151 -2.81 22.19 14.64
CA ASP A 151 -2.72 23.64 14.81
C ASP A 151 -3.99 24.26 15.41
N PHE A 152 -5.03 23.45 15.65
CA PHE A 152 -6.25 23.93 16.28
C PHE A 152 -5.95 24.37 17.72
N ILE A 153 -6.42 25.55 18.07
CA ILE A 153 -6.18 26.17 19.37
C ILE A 153 -7.15 25.57 20.38
N VAL A 154 -6.62 24.97 21.44
CA VAL A 154 -7.39 24.35 22.52
C VAL A 154 -6.94 24.89 23.88
N PRO A 155 -7.85 24.97 24.86
CA PRO A 155 -7.46 25.40 26.19
C PRO A 155 -6.63 24.33 26.90
N CYS A 156 -5.75 24.75 27.81
CA CYS A 156 -5.00 23.83 28.68
C CYS A 156 -5.98 23.03 29.56
N PRO A 157 -5.94 21.68 29.56
CA PRO A 157 -6.83 20.85 30.38
C PRO A 157 -6.72 21.12 31.89
N ASN A 158 -5.54 21.53 32.35
CA ASN A 158 -5.29 21.87 33.75
C ASN A 158 -5.64 23.32 34.10
N GLN A 159 -6.15 24.09 33.13
CA GLN A 159 -6.56 25.49 33.30
C GLN A 159 -5.45 26.35 33.94
N CYS A 160 -4.23 26.25 33.41
CA CYS A 160 -3.11 27.07 33.85
C CYS A 160 -3.24 28.51 33.34
N SER A 161 -2.36 29.42 33.79
CA SER A 161 -2.45 30.85 33.47
C SER A 161 -2.32 31.17 31.98
N ASN A 162 -1.55 30.37 31.23
CA ASN A 162 -1.57 30.41 29.77
C ASN A 162 -2.73 29.52 29.30
N GLN A 163 -3.75 30.14 28.72
CA GLN A 163 -5.01 29.44 28.51
C GLN A 163 -5.04 28.66 27.20
N GLU A 164 -4.38 29.12 26.14
CA GLU A 164 -4.58 28.62 24.77
C GLU A 164 -3.30 28.11 24.11
N PHE A 165 -3.36 26.90 23.54
CA PHE A 165 -2.23 26.28 22.85
C PHE A 165 -2.69 25.56 21.58
N LYS A 166 -1.80 25.46 20.59
CA LYS A 166 -1.99 24.52 19.49
C LYS A 166 -2.05 23.10 20.04
N ARG A 167 -3.02 22.30 19.60
CA ARG A 167 -3.20 20.90 20.04
C ARG A 167 -1.90 20.09 19.96
N GLY A 168 -1.14 20.22 18.88
CA GLY A 168 0.14 19.53 18.68
C GLY A 168 1.26 19.96 19.62
N GLN A 169 1.17 21.13 20.25
CA GLN A 169 2.13 21.64 21.23
C GLN A 169 1.71 21.37 22.69
N MET A 170 0.48 20.86 22.91
CA MET A 170 -0.06 20.64 24.26
C MET A 170 0.81 19.70 25.09
N GLN A 171 1.33 18.62 24.49
CA GLN A 171 2.16 17.66 25.21
C GLN A 171 3.45 18.31 25.74
N HIS A 172 4.15 19.05 24.89
CA HIS A 172 5.36 19.80 25.29
C HIS A 172 5.05 20.79 26.43
N HIS A 173 3.92 21.49 26.34
CA HIS A 173 3.47 22.38 27.41
C HIS A 173 3.25 21.64 28.74
N LEU A 174 2.52 20.51 28.74
CA LEU A 174 2.27 19.72 29.96
C LEU A 174 3.58 19.20 30.58
N ASP A 175 4.52 18.74 29.74
CA ASP A 175 5.76 18.10 30.17
C ASP A 175 6.82 19.09 30.68
N HIS A 176 6.81 20.35 30.23
CA HIS A 176 7.89 21.29 30.53
C HIS A 176 7.45 22.62 31.15
N GLU A 177 6.24 23.10 30.87
CA GLU A 177 5.86 24.50 31.15
C GLU A 177 4.64 24.63 32.07
N CYS A 178 3.72 23.67 32.05
CA CYS A 178 2.45 23.76 32.75
C CYS A 178 2.67 23.77 34.28
N SER A 179 2.35 24.91 34.89
CA SER A 179 2.50 25.15 36.34
C SER A 179 1.57 24.28 37.19
N LYS A 180 0.41 23.92 36.63
CA LYS A 180 -0.62 23.09 37.26
C LYS A 180 -0.53 21.60 36.90
N GLN A 181 0.50 21.19 36.14
CA GLN A 181 0.68 19.77 35.83
C GLN A 181 0.95 18.99 37.11
N LEU A 182 0.14 17.94 37.35
CA LEU A 182 0.33 17.05 38.48
C LEU A 182 1.51 16.12 38.20
N LEU A 183 2.56 16.25 39.01
CA LEU A 183 3.82 15.53 38.84
C LEU A 183 4.19 14.81 40.14
N SER A 184 4.91 13.71 40.01
CA SER A 184 5.55 13.04 41.15
C SER A 184 6.84 13.75 41.52
N CYS A 185 7.23 13.64 42.79
CA CYS A 185 8.53 14.09 43.26
C CYS A 185 9.67 13.42 42.44
N PRO A 186 10.75 14.15 42.08
CA PRO A 186 11.91 13.56 41.38
C PRO A 186 12.56 12.38 42.10
N PHE A 187 12.36 12.25 43.42
CA PHE A 187 12.86 11.13 44.22
C PHE A 187 11.88 9.95 44.27
N VAL A 188 10.90 9.86 43.36
CA VAL A 188 9.93 8.76 43.32
C VAL A 188 10.60 7.40 43.15
N ASP A 189 11.64 7.31 42.31
CA ASP A 189 12.42 6.08 42.11
C ASP A 189 13.28 5.72 43.34
N CYS A 190 13.52 6.70 44.23
CA CYS A 190 14.14 6.45 45.52
C CYS A 190 13.12 6.08 46.61
N GLY A 191 11.81 6.21 46.35
CA GLY A 191 10.73 5.88 47.28
C GLY A 191 9.99 7.08 47.87
N CYS A 192 10.10 8.29 47.29
CA CYS A 192 9.27 9.42 47.70
C CYS A 192 7.89 9.36 47.02
N GLU A 193 6.82 9.20 47.81
CA GLU A 193 5.44 9.07 47.28
C GLU A 193 4.73 10.41 47.03
N TYR A 194 5.39 11.54 47.27
CA TYR A 194 4.77 12.85 47.15
C TYR A 194 4.41 13.21 45.70
N ARG A 195 3.19 13.70 45.48
CA ARG A 195 2.66 14.15 44.19
C ARG A 195 1.94 15.49 44.36
N SER A 196 2.21 16.43 43.48
CA SER A 196 1.60 17.77 43.51
C SER A 196 1.74 18.49 42.19
N GLU A 197 1.11 19.66 42.04
CA GLU A 197 1.33 20.55 40.91
C GLU A 197 2.82 20.94 40.78
N ARG A 198 3.30 21.14 39.56
CA ARG A 198 4.69 21.58 39.27
C ARG A 198 5.11 22.78 40.12
N SER A 199 4.21 23.74 40.32
CA SER A 199 4.41 24.94 41.15
C SER A 199 4.79 24.63 42.61
N LEU A 200 4.29 23.52 43.16
CA LEU A 200 4.46 23.13 44.57
C LEU A 200 5.63 22.16 44.78
N ILE A 201 6.07 21.43 43.75
CA ILE A 201 7.20 20.49 43.84
C ILE A 201 8.47 21.19 44.32
N SER A 202 8.76 22.38 43.78
CA SER A 202 9.95 23.14 44.20
C SER A 202 9.89 23.55 45.68
N LYS A 203 8.70 23.75 46.24
CA LYS A 203 8.50 24.04 47.66
C LYS A 203 8.72 22.77 48.50
N HIS A 204 8.11 21.65 48.11
CA HIS A 204 8.33 20.35 48.77
C HIS A 204 9.80 19.95 48.85
N ILE A 205 10.56 20.09 47.76
CA ILE A 205 12.00 19.76 47.74
C ILE A 205 12.79 20.63 48.72
N LYS A 206 12.46 21.92 48.84
CA LYS A 206 13.10 22.84 49.78
C LYS A 206 12.74 22.56 51.24
N GLU A 207 11.51 22.12 51.50
CA GLU A 207 11.01 21.87 52.85
C GLU A 207 11.39 20.49 53.40
N SER A 208 11.65 19.51 52.53
CA SER A 208 11.90 18.11 52.93
C SER A 208 13.25 17.50 52.51
N PRO A 209 14.40 18.21 52.57
CA PRO A 209 15.68 17.68 52.07
C PRO A 209 16.17 16.45 52.86
N GLY A 210 15.88 16.39 54.17
CA GLY A 210 16.26 15.23 55.00
C GLY A 210 15.55 13.94 54.60
N LEU A 211 14.29 14.03 54.16
CA LEU A 211 13.55 12.89 53.61
C LEU A 211 14.22 12.41 52.32
N HIS A 212 14.51 13.32 51.39
CA HIS A 212 15.12 13.02 50.09
C HIS A 212 16.53 12.42 50.23
N LEU A 213 17.35 12.97 51.13
CA LEU A 213 18.67 12.41 51.43
C LEU A 213 18.59 11.01 52.05
N ASN A 214 17.60 10.74 52.91
CA ASN A 214 17.41 9.42 53.51
C ASN A 214 17.02 8.38 52.46
N VAL A 215 16.02 8.69 51.63
CA VAL A 215 15.58 7.75 50.59
C VAL A 215 16.66 7.55 49.53
N ALA A 216 17.34 8.61 49.09
CA ALA A 216 18.47 8.50 48.16
C ALA A 216 19.63 7.69 48.76
N GLY A 217 19.97 7.91 50.03
CA GLY A 217 21.01 7.16 50.73
C GLY A 217 20.68 5.67 50.85
N LYS A 218 19.42 5.32 51.14
CA LYS A 218 18.95 3.93 51.14
C LYS A 218 19.05 3.31 49.75
N THR A 219 18.61 4.01 48.71
CA THR A 219 18.69 3.53 47.33
C THR A 219 20.13 3.30 46.91
N ILE A 220 21.06 4.22 47.22
CA ILE A 220 22.49 4.07 46.93
C ILE A 220 23.08 2.87 47.67
N ALA A 221 22.74 2.67 48.95
CA ALA A 221 23.20 1.52 49.71
C ALA A 221 22.73 0.19 49.10
N VAL A 222 21.49 0.12 48.63
CA VAL A 222 20.94 -1.06 47.94
C VAL A 222 21.63 -1.26 46.58
N GLN A 223 21.81 -0.19 45.80
CA GLN A 223 22.48 -0.24 44.49
C GLN A 223 23.94 -0.70 44.62
N ASN A 224 24.69 -0.22 45.61
CA ASN A 224 26.06 -0.66 45.86
C ASN A 224 26.15 -2.15 46.19
N LYS A 225 25.24 -2.67 47.02
CA LYS A 225 25.16 -4.12 47.30
C LYS A 225 24.85 -4.94 46.05
N LEU A 226 23.94 -4.43 45.21
CA LEU A 226 23.57 -5.10 43.96
C LEU A 226 24.73 -5.10 42.96
N LEU A 227 25.47 -3.99 42.85
CA LEU A 227 26.67 -3.89 42.01
C LEU A 227 27.76 -4.88 42.46
N GLN A 228 28.03 -4.96 43.76
CA GLN A 228 28.97 -5.94 44.31
C GLN A 228 28.56 -7.38 43.97
N ALA A 229 27.28 -7.72 44.14
CA ALA A 229 26.78 -9.05 43.77
C ALA A 229 26.89 -9.33 42.26
N PHE A 230 26.69 -8.32 41.40
CA PHE A 230 26.89 -8.47 39.96
C PHE A 230 28.36 -8.66 39.60
N GLU A 231 29.28 -7.93 40.22
CA GLU A 231 30.73 -8.08 40.02
C GLU A 231 31.21 -9.49 40.41
N GLU A 232 30.75 -10.00 41.56
CA GLU A 232 31.04 -11.38 42.01
C GLU A 232 30.55 -12.42 40.99
N ARG A 233 29.32 -12.26 40.50
CA ARG A 233 28.73 -13.17 39.51
C ARG A 233 29.47 -13.12 38.16
N LEU A 234 29.86 -11.93 37.70
CA LEU A 234 30.66 -11.76 36.49
C LEU A 234 32.04 -12.41 36.64
N HIS A 235 32.66 -12.28 37.82
CA HIS A 235 33.94 -12.92 38.10
C HIS A 235 33.83 -14.45 38.08
N GLU A 236 32.76 -15.01 38.63
CA GLU A 236 32.50 -16.45 38.58
C GLU A 236 32.25 -16.94 37.14
N GLN A 237 31.43 -16.22 36.37
CA GLN A 237 31.19 -16.55 34.96
C GLN A 237 32.49 -16.51 34.14
N LYS A 238 33.37 -15.53 34.38
CA LYS A 238 34.67 -15.43 33.72
C LYS A 238 35.54 -16.65 34.01
N LYS A 239 35.61 -17.10 35.27
CA LYS A 239 36.33 -18.33 35.64
C LYS A 239 35.78 -19.56 34.91
N TRP A 240 34.46 -19.68 34.81
CA TRP A 240 33.83 -20.78 34.09
C TRP A 240 34.16 -20.77 32.60
N ILE A 241 34.15 -19.60 31.96
CA ILE A 241 34.55 -19.45 30.56
C ILE A 241 36.00 -19.88 30.36
N GLU A 242 36.92 -19.50 31.24
CA GLU A 242 38.33 -19.92 31.17
C GLU A 242 38.49 -21.44 31.29
N VAL A 243 37.72 -22.09 32.18
CA VAL A 243 37.70 -23.55 32.32
C VAL A 243 37.17 -24.22 31.06
N LEU A 244 36.06 -23.71 30.51
CA LEU A 244 35.48 -24.25 29.27
C LEU A 244 36.45 -24.09 28.09
N ALA A 245 37.09 -22.92 27.95
CA ALA A 245 38.09 -22.68 26.91
C ALA A 245 39.26 -23.67 27.00
N LYS A 246 39.76 -23.97 28.21
CA LYS A 246 40.78 -25.01 28.43
C LYS A 246 40.31 -26.40 28.02
N LYS A 247 39.06 -26.76 28.34
CA LYS A 247 38.47 -28.04 27.94
C LYS A 247 38.33 -28.15 26.42
N VAL A 248 37.85 -27.11 25.75
CA VAL A 248 37.74 -27.07 24.28
C VAL A 248 39.11 -27.22 23.63
N ASN A 249 40.11 -26.45 24.06
CA ASN A 249 41.48 -26.56 23.53
C ASN A 249 42.09 -27.96 23.78
N ALA A 250 41.82 -28.58 24.93
CA ALA A 250 42.27 -29.95 25.19
C ALA A 250 41.63 -30.95 24.21
N LEU A 251 40.32 -30.83 23.96
CA LEU A 251 39.59 -31.66 23.00
C LEU A 251 40.09 -31.45 21.57
N GLU A 252 40.33 -30.20 21.16
CA GLU A 252 40.92 -29.87 19.85
C GLU A 252 42.31 -30.49 19.69
N LYS A 253 43.14 -30.51 20.74
CA LYS A 253 44.46 -31.16 20.70
C LYS A 253 44.38 -32.69 20.66
N THR A 254 43.37 -33.29 21.26
CA THR A 254 43.23 -34.76 21.29
C THR A 254 42.48 -35.32 20.09
N TYR A 255 41.56 -34.55 19.50
CA TYR A 255 40.64 -35.00 18.45
C TYR A 255 40.67 -34.11 17.18
N GLY A 256 41.57 -33.13 17.11
CA GLY A 256 41.74 -32.26 15.93
C GLY A 256 42.23 -33.01 14.68
N ALA A 257 41.94 -32.41 13.51
CA ALA A 257 42.07 -32.93 12.14
C ALA A 257 42.72 -34.31 11.97
N GLN A 258 41.88 -35.32 11.68
CA GLN A 258 42.29 -36.67 11.33
C GLN A 258 42.87 -36.68 9.90
N TYR A 259 44.21 -36.71 9.82
CA TYR A 259 45.07 -36.93 8.65
C TYR A 259 44.66 -36.28 7.30
N ILE A 260 45.41 -35.25 6.90
CA ILE A 260 45.32 -34.67 5.54
C ILE A 260 46.41 -35.31 4.66
N TRP A 261 46.00 -36.12 3.69
CA TRP A 261 46.90 -36.68 2.68
C TRP A 261 46.94 -35.80 1.43
N ARG A 262 48.04 -35.09 1.22
CA ARG A 262 48.30 -34.38 -0.03
C ARG A 262 49.00 -35.32 -1.01
N ILE A 263 48.49 -35.41 -2.24
CA ILE A 263 49.10 -36.17 -3.34
C ILE A 263 49.96 -35.21 -4.16
N ASP A 264 51.27 -35.27 -3.95
CA ASP A 264 52.22 -34.49 -4.76
C ASP A 264 52.36 -35.12 -6.16
N HIS A 265 52.73 -34.32 -7.19
CA HIS A 265 52.92 -34.78 -8.58
C HIS A 265 51.71 -35.54 -9.18
N TYR A 266 50.49 -35.10 -8.87
CA TYR A 266 49.23 -35.76 -9.26
C TYR A 266 49.14 -36.11 -10.76
N GLN A 267 49.56 -35.21 -11.66
CA GLN A 267 49.47 -35.43 -13.11
C GLN A 267 50.32 -36.62 -13.58
N GLU A 268 51.52 -36.78 -13.01
CA GLU A 268 52.40 -37.90 -13.33
C GLU A 268 51.80 -39.21 -12.83
N HIS A 269 51.30 -39.22 -11.60
CA HIS A 269 50.63 -40.40 -11.04
C HIS A 269 49.36 -40.81 -11.81
N LEU A 270 48.60 -39.85 -12.35
CA LEU A 270 47.45 -40.14 -13.20
C LEU A 270 47.88 -40.70 -14.57
N GLN A 271 48.98 -40.21 -15.15
CA GLN A 271 49.51 -40.73 -16.41
C GLN A 271 50.08 -42.14 -16.25
N ASP A 272 50.76 -42.42 -15.14
CA ASP A 272 51.21 -43.76 -14.77
C ASP A 272 50.04 -44.74 -14.56
N ALA A 273 48.91 -44.26 -14.03
CA ALA A 273 47.70 -45.06 -13.89
C ALA A 273 47.05 -45.38 -15.25
N ARG A 274 46.92 -44.39 -16.13
CA ARG A 274 46.37 -44.56 -17.50
C ARG A 274 47.20 -45.46 -18.41
N SER A 275 48.51 -45.49 -18.18
CA SER A 275 49.44 -46.35 -18.92
C SER A 275 49.55 -47.76 -18.32
N SER A 276 48.74 -48.08 -17.31
CA SER A 276 48.75 -49.34 -16.55
C SER A 276 50.10 -49.69 -15.91
N LYS A 277 51.00 -48.72 -15.78
CA LYS A 277 52.33 -48.88 -15.21
C LYS A 277 52.27 -48.91 -13.69
N LYS A 278 51.44 -48.06 -13.11
CA LYS A 278 51.17 -48.01 -11.67
C LYS A 278 49.78 -47.41 -11.42
N THR A 279 48.81 -48.26 -11.12
CA THR A 279 47.38 -47.90 -11.04
C THR A 279 46.94 -47.41 -9.66
N THR A 280 47.60 -47.87 -8.59
CA THR A 280 47.26 -47.53 -7.21
C THR A 280 48.37 -46.73 -6.54
N VAL A 281 47.98 -45.64 -5.89
CA VAL A 281 48.85 -44.83 -5.01
C VAL A 281 48.43 -45.07 -3.57
N PHE A 282 49.41 -45.28 -2.69
CA PHE A 282 49.18 -45.47 -1.27
C PHE A 282 49.62 -44.24 -0.48
N SER A 283 48.85 -43.86 0.53
CA SER A 283 49.26 -42.85 1.50
C SER A 283 50.39 -43.41 2.37
N PRO A 284 51.26 -42.54 2.91
CA PRO A 284 52.03 -42.91 4.09
C PRO A 284 51.10 -43.49 5.18
N PRO A 285 51.52 -44.53 5.91
CA PRO A 285 50.71 -45.07 6.99
C PRO A 285 50.43 -44.00 8.06
N PHE A 286 49.17 -43.89 8.50
CA PHE A 286 48.72 -42.99 9.56
C PHE A 286 47.87 -43.75 10.59
N LEU A 287 47.64 -43.13 11.75
CA LEU A 287 46.83 -43.69 12.82
C LEU A 287 45.44 -43.05 12.80
N THR A 288 44.39 -43.86 13.02
CA THR A 288 43.01 -43.34 13.07
C THR A 288 42.71 -42.50 14.32
N SER A 289 43.46 -42.72 15.41
CA SER A 289 43.42 -41.93 16.64
C SER A 289 44.69 -42.21 17.47
N ARG A 290 44.86 -41.54 18.63
CA ARG A 290 46.02 -41.73 19.53
C ARG A 290 46.30 -43.20 19.90
N HIS A 291 45.25 -44.03 20.00
CA HIS A 291 45.34 -45.48 20.26
C HIS A 291 44.67 -46.30 19.16
N GLY A 292 44.58 -45.73 17.95
CA GLY A 292 43.85 -46.32 16.83
C GLY A 292 44.68 -47.32 16.03
N TYR A 293 44.06 -47.82 14.96
CA TYR A 293 44.70 -48.71 14.01
C TYR A 293 45.67 -47.93 13.10
N ARG A 294 46.78 -48.57 12.71
CA ARG A 294 47.68 -48.07 11.67
C ARG A 294 47.10 -48.47 10.31
N LEU A 295 46.65 -47.48 9.56
CA LEU A 295 46.06 -47.66 8.23
C LEU A 295 46.91 -46.95 7.17
N ALA A 296 46.73 -47.33 5.92
CA ALA A 296 47.16 -46.54 4.76
C ALA A 296 45.96 -46.46 3.82
N LEU A 297 45.75 -45.30 3.20
CA LEU A 297 44.72 -45.14 2.18
C LEU A 297 45.31 -45.58 0.84
N ALA A 298 44.51 -46.28 0.05
CA ALA A 298 44.82 -46.58 -1.33
C ALA A 298 43.87 -45.79 -2.22
N ILE A 299 44.38 -45.18 -3.27
CA ILE A 299 43.57 -44.50 -4.28
C ILE A 299 44.00 -44.94 -5.67
N CYS A 300 43.02 -45.29 -6.50
CA CYS A 300 43.21 -45.56 -7.91
C CYS A 300 42.77 -44.32 -8.67
N LEU A 301 43.74 -43.57 -9.23
CA LEU A 301 43.47 -42.26 -9.82
C LEU A 301 42.69 -42.33 -11.14
N ASP A 302 42.72 -43.48 -11.81
CA ASP A 302 42.03 -43.76 -13.08
C ASP A 302 40.81 -44.71 -12.90
N GLY A 303 40.39 -44.97 -11.65
CA GLY A 303 39.36 -45.95 -11.30
C GLY A 303 39.90 -47.36 -11.06
N ASP A 304 39.12 -48.23 -10.42
CA ASP A 304 39.42 -49.64 -10.12
C ASP A 304 38.51 -50.63 -10.88
N GLY A 305 38.14 -50.26 -12.12
CA GLY A 305 37.54 -51.16 -13.10
C GLY A 305 38.58 -51.79 -14.00
#